data_AF-A0A7J7JDJ5-F1
#
_entry.id   AF-A0A7J7JDJ5-F1
#
_cell.length_a   1.000
_cell.length_b   1.000
_cell.length_c   1.000
_cell.angle_alpha   90.00
_cell.angle_beta   90.00
_cell.angle_gamma   90.00
#
_symmetry.space_group_name_H-M   'P 1'
#
loop_
_entity.id
_entity.type
_entity.pdbx_description
1 polymer ?
#
loop_
_entity_poly.entity_id
_entity_poly.type
_entity_poly.pdbx_seq_one_letter_code
_entity_poly.pdbx_strand_id
1 'polypeptide(L)'
;MVGRLCLSSAWQVMYVWCIELFPTSARTTMIQSSLTFGHIGSTLGPFMADLEKVITNPSVNISVASPFTYGSLFVISGLSALYLPETSDRPLPVTISDAITMSKRKVKNEHES
;
A
#
# COMPACT_ATOMS: atom_id res chain seq x y z
N MET A 1 12.22 5.02 -20.09
CA MET A 1 10.74 5.00 -20.29
C MET A 1 10.07 3.79 -19.65
N VAL A 2 10.66 2.58 -19.74
CA VAL A 2 10.09 1.34 -19.16
C VAL A 2 9.66 1.48 -17.70
N GLY A 3 10.49 2.06 -16.83
CA GLY A 3 10.16 2.24 -15.41
C GLY A 3 8.88 3.06 -15.15
N ARG A 4 8.61 4.09 -15.96
CA ARG A 4 7.37 4.89 -15.82
C ARG A 4 6.13 4.10 -16.22
N LEU A 5 6.26 3.25 -17.24
CA LEU A 5 5.17 2.39 -17.70
C LEU A 5 4.84 1.31 -16.66
N CYS A 6 5.87 0.66 -16.10
CA CYS A 6 5.70 -0.34 -15.03
C CYS A 6 5.03 0.26 -13.78
N LEU A 7 5.41 1.48 -13.39
CA LEU A 7 4.79 2.14 -12.25
C LEU A 7 3.30 2.45 -12.52
N SER A 8 2.97 2.91 -13.73
CA SER A 8 1.59 3.19 -14.14
C SER A 8 0.73 1.92 -14.16
N SER A 9 1.26 0.80 -14.66
CA SER A 9 0.53 -0.47 -14.66
C SER A 9 0.33 -1.00 -13.25
N ALA A 10 1.37 -0.93 -12.40
CA ALA A 10 1.26 -1.36 -11.00
C ALA A 10 0.20 -0.54 -10.24
N TRP A 11 0.16 0.77 -10.48
CA TRP A 11 -0.86 1.65 -9.90
C TRP A 11 -2.27 1.25 -10.32
N GLN A 12 -2.47 0.92 -11.59
CA GLN A 12 -3.76 0.49 -12.11
C GLN A 12 -4.23 -0.83 -11.46
N VAL A 13 -3.32 -1.80 -11.29
CA VAL A 13 -3.62 -3.08 -10.62
C VAL A 13 -3.97 -2.86 -9.15
N MET A 14 -3.21 -2.04 -8.44
CA MET A 14 -3.48 -1.69 -7.03
C MET A 14 -4.84 -1.00 -6.86
N TYR A 15 -5.23 -0.15 -7.81
CA TYR A 15 -6.54 0.49 -7.80
C TYR A 15 -7.68 -0.54 -7.95
N VAL A 16 -7.52 -1.49 -8.88
CA VAL A 16 -8.49 -2.59 -9.07
C VAL A 16 -8.58 -3.45 -7.81
N TRP A 17 -7.45 -3.76 -7.18
CA TRP A 17 -7.42 -4.45 -5.90
C TRP A 17 -8.18 -3.69 -4.80
N CYS A 18 -7.99 -2.38 -4.69
CA CYS A 18 -8.71 -1.58 -3.70
C CYS A 18 -10.23 -1.61 -3.94
N ILE A 19 -10.69 -1.54 -5.19
CA ILE A 19 -12.14 -1.57 -5.45
C ILE A 19 -12.76 -2.95 -5.22
N GLU A 20 -11.97 -4.02 -5.31
CA GLU A 20 -12.39 -5.38 -4.98
C GLU A 20 -12.40 -5.59 -3.47
N LEU A 21 -11.38 -5.13 -2.73
CA LEU A 21 -11.32 -5.33 -1.28
C LEU A 21 -12.42 -4.55 -0.52
N PHE A 22 -12.91 -3.46 -1.10
CA PHE A 22 -13.68 -2.46 -0.37
C PHE A 22 -15.12 -2.29 -0.88
N PRO A 23 -16.13 -2.36 0.01
CA PRO A 23 -17.53 -2.17 -0.36
C PRO A 23 -17.83 -0.73 -0.79
N THR A 24 -18.83 -0.57 -1.65
CA THR A 24 -19.17 0.67 -2.38
C THR A 24 -19.39 1.89 -1.47
N SER A 25 -19.83 1.69 -0.22
CA SER A 25 -20.10 2.76 0.75
C SER A 25 -18.84 3.45 1.30
N ALA A 26 -17.67 2.79 1.24
CA ALA A 26 -16.43 3.33 1.80
C ALA A 26 -15.27 3.40 0.78
N ARG A 27 -15.52 2.97 -0.47
CA ARG A 27 -14.54 2.94 -1.57
C ARG A 27 -13.85 4.29 -1.81
N THR A 28 -14.62 5.38 -1.88
CA THR A 28 -14.08 6.73 -2.14
C THR A 28 -13.19 7.24 -1.01
N THR A 29 -13.55 6.98 0.24
CA THR A 29 -12.77 7.39 1.42
C THR A 29 -11.47 6.59 1.53
N MET A 30 -11.51 5.27 1.30
CA MET A 30 -10.32 4.44 1.40
C MET A 30 -9.32 4.71 0.29
N ILE A 31 -9.78 4.90 -0.95
CA ILE A 31 -8.90 5.32 -2.05
C ILE A 31 -8.19 6.63 -1.67
N GLN A 32 -8.92 7.65 -1.19
CA GLN A 32 -8.31 8.93 -0.80
C GLN A 32 -7.34 8.80 0.38
N SER A 33 -7.63 7.91 1.33
CA SER A 33 -6.72 7.64 2.45
C SER A 33 -5.39 7.06 1.95
N SER A 34 -5.41 6.07 1.06
CA SER A 34 -4.22 5.50 0.44
C SER A 34 -3.43 6.53 -0.37
N LEU A 35 -4.13 7.40 -1.12
CA LEU A 35 -3.49 8.52 -1.84
C LEU A 35 -2.78 9.48 -0.89
N THR A 36 -3.37 9.75 0.28
CA THR A 36 -2.79 10.64 1.28
C THR A 36 -1.47 10.09 1.82
N PHE A 37 -1.41 8.79 2.12
CA PHE A 37 -0.15 8.13 2.48
C PHE A 37 0.89 8.20 1.35
N GLY A 38 0.48 8.02 0.10
CA GLY A 38 1.34 8.20 -1.07
C GLY A 38 1.90 9.63 -1.19
N HIS A 39 1.07 10.66 -0.93
CA HIS A 39 1.49 12.06 -0.96
C HIS A 39 2.46 12.40 0.17
N ILE A 40 2.27 11.81 1.36
CA ILE A 40 3.21 11.94 2.47
C ILE A 40 4.58 11.38 2.05
N GLY A 41 4.61 10.20 1.45
CA GLY A 41 5.83 9.60 0.90
C GLY A 41 6.50 10.48 -0.18
N SER A 42 5.70 11.06 -1.08
CA SER A 42 6.20 11.96 -2.13
C SER A 42 6.77 13.27 -1.58
N THR A 43 6.27 13.73 -0.42
CA THR A 43 6.75 14.96 0.24
C THR A 43 8.05 14.71 1.00
N LEU A 44 8.21 13.51 1.58
CA LEU A 44 9.42 13.12 2.30
C LEU A 44 10.65 13.03 1.40
N GLY A 45 10.49 12.67 0.13
CA GLY A 45 11.59 12.57 -0.83
C GLY A 45 12.44 13.85 -0.96
N PRO A 46 11.85 14.99 -1.40
CA PRO A 46 12.59 16.25 -1.48
C PRO A 46 13.01 16.77 -0.11
N PHE A 47 12.24 16.51 0.95
CA PHE A 47 12.61 16.91 2.31
C PHE A 47 13.91 16.26 2.79
N MET A 48 14.09 14.97 2.50
CA MET A 48 15.32 14.25 2.81
C MET A 48 16.49 14.76 1.97
N ALA A 49 16.28 15.03 0.68
CA ALA A 49 17.30 15.63 -0.18
C ALA A 49 17.72 17.05 0.28
N ASP A 50 16.81 17.81 0.90
CA ASP A 50 17.11 19.13 1.44
C ASP A 50 17.88 19.07 2.77
N LEU A 51 17.53 18.11 3.64
CA LEU A 51 18.28 17.81 4.86
C LEU A 51 19.72 17.39 4.58
N GLU A 52 19.95 16.60 3.52
CA GLU A 52 21.30 16.23 3.09
C GLU A 52 22.13 17.49 2.80
N LYS A 53 21.57 18.47 2.08
CA LYS A 53 22.26 19.73 1.74
C LYS A 53 22.58 20.58 2.96
N VAL A 54 21.69 20.64 3.95
CA VAL A 54 21.85 21.47 5.16
C VAL A 54 22.87 20.87 6.14
N ILE A 55 22.99 19.54 6.19
CA ILE A 55 23.86 18.83 7.15
C ILE A 55 25.28 18.57 6.61
N THR A 56 25.56 18.85 5.33
CA THR A 56 26.82 18.43 4.69
C THR A 56 28.05 19.15 5.28
N ASN A 57 28.69 18.50 6.25
CA ASN A 57 30.14 18.47 6.36
C ASN A 57 30.69 17.59 5.22
N PRO A 58 31.76 17.99 4.52
CA PRO A 58 32.26 17.32 3.31
C PRO A 58 32.82 15.89 3.50
N SER A 59 32.82 15.33 4.71
CA SER A 59 33.49 14.04 5.01
C SER A 59 32.57 12.81 4.99
N VAL A 60 31.26 12.95 4.88
CA VAL A 60 30.34 11.81 4.80
C VAL A 60 29.61 11.83 3.46
N ASN A 61 29.82 10.78 2.68
CA ASN A 61 29.21 10.55 1.37
C ASN A 61 27.74 10.17 1.55
N ILE A 62 26.92 11.09 2.08
CA ILE A 62 25.50 10.87 2.41
C ILE A 62 24.66 10.71 1.13
N SER A 63 25.16 11.20 -0.01
CA SER A 63 24.46 11.14 -1.30
C SER A 63 24.11 9.72 -1.78
N VAL A 64 24.81 8.69 -1.30
CA VAL A 64 24.48 7.27 -1.58
C VAL A 64 23.57 6.62 -0.52
N ALA A 65 23.43 7.23 0.66
CA ALA A 65 22.62 6.68 1.76
C ALA A 65 21.12 6.85 1.52
N SER A 66 20.68 8.00 0.98
CA SER A 66 19.27 8.24 0.67
C SER A 66 18.70 7.25 -0.37
N PRO A 67 19.29 7.04 -1.56
CA PRO A 67 18.72 6.10 -2.54
C PRO A 67 18.70 4.65 -2.02
N PHE A 68 19.67 4.25 -1.20
CA PHE A 68 19.69 2.90 -0.61
C PHE A 68 18.57 2.70 0.43
N THR A 69 18.28 3.74 1.23
CA THR A 69 17.23 3.69 2.25
C THR A 69 15.84 3.61 1.61
N TYR A 70 15.58 4.42 0.58
CA TYR A 70 14.32 4.36 -0.16
C TYR A 70 14.18 3.09 -0.99
N GLY A 71 15.26 2.63 -1.63
CA GLY A 71 15.26 1.41 -2.43
C GLY A 71 15.00 0.17 -1.58
N SER A 72 15.63 0.06 -0.41
CA SER A 72 15.41 -1.08 0.51
C SER A 72 13.98 -1.12 1.04
N LEU A 73 13.37 0.02 1.37
CA LEU A 73 11.94 0.09 1.72
C LEU A 73 11.04 -0.44 0.61
N PHE A 74 11.36 -0.11 -0.65
CA PHE A 74 10.58 -0.57 -1.80
C PHE A 74 10.71 -2.09 -2.02
N VAL A 75 11.91 -2.63 -1.84
CA VAL A 75 12.16 -4.08 -1.91
C VAL A 75 11.39 -4.81 -0.81
N ILE A 76 11.42 -4.31 0.43
CA ILE A 76 10.65 -4.88 1.55
C ILE A 76 9.15 -4.84 1.27
N SER A 77 8.65 -3.72 0.75
CA SER A 77 7.24 -3.57 0.36
C SER A 77 6.84 -4.56 -0.75
N GLY A 78 7.67 -4.73 -1.78
CA GLY A 78 7.43 -5.68 -2.86
C GLY A 78 7.46 -7.14 -2.38
N LEU A 79 8.37 -7.48 -1.46
CA LEU A 79 8.41 -8.79 -0.80
C LEU A 79 7.15 -9.04 0.05
N SER A 80 6.67 -8.00 0.75
CA SER A 80 5.43 -8.08 1.52
C SER A 80 4.20 -8.24 0.61
N ALA A 81 4.21 -7.62 -0.58
CA ALA A 81 3.17 -7.81 -1.58
C ALA A 81 3.15 -9.24 -2.16
N LEU A 82 4.31 -9.90 -2.26
CA LEU A 82 4.40 -11.33 -2.58
C LEU A 82 3.83 -12.23 -1.47
N TYR A 83 3.87 -11.76 -0.22
CA TYR A 83 3.26 -12.46 0.91
C TYR A 83 1.75 -12.25 1.00
N LEU A 84 1.20 -11.33 0.21
CA LEU A 84 -0.23 -11.09 0.16
C LEU A 84 -0.87 -12.28 -0.59
N PRO A 85 -1.59 -13.18 0.11
CA PRO A 85 -2.21 -14.31 -0.53
C PRO A 85 -3.15 -13.77 -1.60
N GLU A 86 -2.98 -14.30 -2.82
CA GLU A 86 -3.82 -13.99 -3.95
C GLU A 86 -5.28 -13.98 -3.48
N THR A 87 -5.96 -12.84 -3.62
CA THR A 87 -7.35 -12.61 -3.18
C THR A 87 -8.35 -13.34 -4.08
N SER A 88 -8.03 -14.58 -4.42
CA SER A 88 -8.87 -15.47 -5.21
C SER A 88 -9.74 -16.29 -4.25
N ASP A 89 -11.04 -16.18 -4.46
CA ASP A 89 -12.05 -17.15 -4.02
C ASP A 89 -12.82 -16.92 -2.70
N ARG A 90 -13.15 -15.66 -2.33
CA ARG A 90 -14.32 -15.44 -1.45
C ARG A 90 -15.30 -14.43 -2.05
N PRO A 91 -16.60 -14.77 -2.13
CA PRO A 91 -17.62 -13.86 -2.65
C PRO A 91 -17.67 -12.61 -1.79
N LEU A 92 -17.49 -11.47 -2.44
CA LEU A 92 -17.42 -10.17 -1.81
C LEU A 92 -18.80 -9.79 -1.23
N PRO A 93 -18.93 -9.63 0.11
CA PRO A 93 -20.14 -9.13 0.72
C PRO A 93 -20.39 -7.70 0.23
N VAL A 94 -21.55 -7.47 -0.37
CA VAL A 94 -21.93 -6.22 -1.05
C VAL A 94 -22.11 -5.05 -0.05
N THR A 95 -22.06 -5.31 1.26
CA THR A 95 -22.22 -4.31 2.33
C THR A 95 -21.44 -4.72 3.58
N ILE A 96 -20.93 -3.75 4.36
CA ILE A 96 -20.24 -3.99 5.66
C ILE A 96 -21.15 -4.80 6.61
N SER A 97 -22.47 -4.55 6.60
CA SER A 97 -23.46 -5.34 7.34
C SER A 97 -23.46 -6.83 6.95
N ASP A 98 -23.18 -7.14 5.69
CA ASP A 98 -23.17 -8.49 5.17
C ASP A 98 -21.86 -9.22 5.58
N ALA A 99 -20.73 -8.49 5.59
CA ALA A 99 -19.45 -8.98 6.11
C ALA A 99 -19.50 -9.31 7.63
N ILE A 100 -20.17 -8.45 8.42
CA ILE A 100 -20.35 -8.68 9.87
C ILE A 100 -21.29 -9.88 10.10
N THR A 101 -22.32 -10.04 9.28
CA THR A 101 -23.27 -11.17 9.38
C THR A 101 -22.62 -12.49 9.00
N MET A 102 -21.78 -12.52 7.96
CA MET A 102 -21.00 -13.72 7.59
C MET A 102 -19.97 -14.09 8.67
N SER A 103 -19.30 -13.10 9.28
CA SER A 103 -18.37 -13.33 10.41
C SER A 103 -19.08 -13.95 11.61
N LYS A 104 -20.23 -13.41 12.02
CA LYS A 104 -21.04 -13.96 13.12
C LYS A 104 -21.55 -15.37 12.84
N ARG A 105 -21.91 -15.68 11.59
CA ARG A 105 -22.40 -17.02 11.19
C ARG A 105 -21.29 -18.06 11.20
N LYS A 106 -20.05 -17.67 10.86
CA LYS A 106 -18.88 -18.57 10.89
C LYS A 106 -18.47 -18.95 12.32
N VAL A 107 -18.47 -17.97 13.23
CA VAL A 107 -18.21 -18.20 14.67
C VAL A 107 -19.26 -19.12 15.30
N LYS A 108 -20.52 -19.03 14.87
CA LYS A 108 -21.58 -19.90 15.38
C LYS A 108 -21.38 -21.37 14.97
N ASN A 109 -20.99 -21.63 13.71
CA ASN A 109 -20.79 -22.99 13.22
C ASN A 109 -19.56 -23.68 13.84
N GLU A 110 -18.50 -22.94 14.18
CA GLU A 110 -17.32 -23.46 14.90
C GLU A 110 -17.60 -23.78 16.38
N HIS A 111 -18.69 -23.27 16.96
CA HIS A 111 -19.08 -23.55 18.34
C HIS A 111 -20.15 -24.65 18.47
N GLU A 112 -20.74 -25.06 17.35
CA GLU A 112 -21.75 -26.13 17.27
C GLU A 112 -21.18 -27.45 16.71
N SER A 113 -19.86 -27.55 16.50
CA SER A 113 -19.15 -28.77 16.07
C SER A 113 -18.14 -29.26 17.10
#